data_AF-A0A846D5E3-F1
#
_entry.id   AF-A0A846D5E3-F1
#
_cell.length_a   1.000
_cell.length_b   1.000
_cell.length_c   1.000
_cell.angle_alpha   90.00
_cell.angle_beta   90.00
_cell.angle_gamma   90.00
#
_symmetry.space_group_name_H-M   'P 1'
#
loop_
_entity.id
_entity.type
_entity.pdbx_description
1 polymer ?
#
loop_
_entity_poly.entity_id
_entity_poly.type
_entity_poly.pdbx_seq_one_letter_code
_entity_poly.pdbx_strand_id
1 'polypeptide(L)'
;MKPQNFEEKVVFYYIISTYLLFFLGAQFVFAPALAWLLTFYLIKKLWQQTSDTPPEERIRIPIGVWVWIVCISVIGLALVVGHLDWGFSTVKTIKSFINSFLRTWALLALFPLIGCLNIRPQIIYRAISILSLQTLILVPI
;
A
#
# COMPACT_ATOMS: atom_id res chain seq x y z
N MET A 1 8.58 6.73 21.14
CA MET A 1 9.18 6.59 19.78
C MET A 1 8.42 7.41 18.74
N LYS A 2 9.00 8.48 18.20
CA LYS A 2 8.35 9.33 17.19
C LYS A 2 8.78 8.90 15.78
N PRO A 3 7.89 9.00 14.77
CA PRO A 3 8.27 8.74 13.38
C PRO A 3 9.30 9.77 12.91
N GLN A 4 10.36 9.30 12.26
CA GLN A 4 11.49 10.12 11.82
C GLN A 4 11.35 10.48 10.34
N ASN A 5 11.07 9.47 9.51
CA ASN A 5 11.00 9.61 8.06
C ASN A 5 9.57 9.89 7.56
N PHE A 6 9.47 10.37 6.32
CA PHE A 6 8.18 10.59 5.68
C PHE A 6 7.33 9.31 5.64
N GLU A 7 7.95 8.19 5.25
CA GLU A 7 7.35 6.86 5.15
C GLU A 7 6.71 6.44 6.48
N GLU A 8 7.47 6.59 7.57
CA GLU A 8 7.01 6.27 8.92
C GLU A 8 5.87 7.17 9.37
N LYS A 9 5.92 8.48 9.08
CA LYS A 9 4.86 9.42 9.44
C LYS A 9 3.55 9.03 8.76
N VAL A 10 3.59 8.80 7.45
CA VAL A 10 2.40 8.43 6.66
C VAL A 10 1.76 7.17 7.21
N VAL A 11 2.54 6.10 7.43
CA VAL A 11 2.03 4.83 7.97
C VAL A 11 1.52 4.98 9.40
N PHE A 12 2.27 5.67 10.28
CA PHE A 12 1.91 5.85 11.69
C PHE A 12 0.59 6.61 11.86
N TYR A 13 0.43 7.75 11.18
CA TYR A 13 -0.80 8.55 11.27
C TYR A 13 -1.98 7.84 10.61
N TYR A 14 -1.75 7.07 9.54
CA TYR A 14 -2.80 6.25 8.94
C TYR A 14 -3.34 5.22 9.92
N ILE A 15 -2.47 4.46 10.59
CA ILE A 15 -2.88 3.44 11.57
C ILE A 15 -3.66 4.06 12.74
N ILE A 16 -3.17 5.17 13.32
CA ILE A 16 -3.85 5.82 14.46
C ILE A 16 -5.18 6.46 14.05
N SER A 17 -5.31 6.86 12.79
CA SER A 17 -6.55 7.44 12.26
C SER A 17 -7.55 6.38 11.79
N THR A 18 -7.30 5.08 12.01
CA THR A 18 -8.16 3.99 11.52
C THR A 18 -9.61 4.18 11.91
N TYR A 19 -9.92 4.48 13.18
CA TYR A 19 -11.31 4.68 13.61
C TYR A 19 -11.95 5.93 13.00
N LEU A 20 -11.21 7.04 12.92
CA LEU A 20 -11.70 8.25 12.28
C LEU A 20 -12.04 7.99 10.80
N LEU A 21 -11.14 7.34 10.07
CA LEU A 21 -11.34 6.97 8.67
C LEU A 21 -12.48 5.96 8.50
N PHE A 22 -12.65 5.05 9.46
CA PHE A 22 -13.73 4.07 9.48
C PHE A 22 -15.10 4.76 9.62
N PHE A 23 -15.27 5.66 10.60
CA PHE A 23 -16.52 6.41 10.78
C PHE A 23 -16.87 7.30 9.59
N LEU A 24 -15.86 7.82 8.89
CA LEU A 24 -16.05 8.59 7.67
C LEU A 24 -16.29 7.73 6.42
N GLY A 25 -16.22 6.40 6.52
CA GLY A 25 -16.27 5.49 5.36
C GLY A 25 -15.09 5.66 4.39
N ALA A 26 -14.05 6.40 4.79
CA ALA A 26 -12.95 6.83 3.93
C ALA A 26 -11.87 5.75 3.75
N GLN A 27 -11.92 4.67 4.53
CA GLN A 27 -10.92 3.61 4.55
C GLN A 27 -10.67 3.00 3.16
N PHE A 28 -11.73 2.77 2.38
CA PHE A 28 -11.65 2.22 1.00
C PHE A 28 -11.02 3.17 -0.03
N VAL A 29 -10.83 4.43 0.33
CA VAL A 29 -10.17 5.44 -0.51
C VAL A 29 -8.74 5.65 -0.02
N PHE A 30 -8.56 5.80 1.29
CA PHE A 30 -7.26 6.13 1.89
C PHE A 30 -6.27 4.98 1.86
N ALA A 31 -6.69 3.72 2.07
CA ALA A 31 -5.79 2.57 1.99
C ALA A 31 -5.12 2.44 0.60
N PRO A 32 -5.88 2.41 -0.52
CA PRO A 32 -5.29 2.40 -1.84
C PRO A 32 -4.45 3.64 -2.14
N ALA A 33 -4.94 4.84 -1.78
CA ALA A 33 -4.22 6.08 -2.01
C ALA A 33 -2.84 6.08 -1.32
N LEU A 34 -2.77 5.59 -0.08
CA LEU A 34 -1.54 5.46 0.68
C LEU A 34 -0.59 4.44 0.04
N ALA A 35 -1.10 3.27 -0.37
CA ALA A 35 -0.28 2.25 -1.02
C ALA A 35 0.35 2.75 -2.32
N TRP A 36 -0.44 3.40 -3.19
CA TRP A 36 0.05 4.00 -4.43
C TRP A 36 1.03 5.15 -4.17
N LEU A 37 0.71 6.05 -3.24
CA LEU A 37 1.60 7.17 -2.87
C LEU A 37 2.98 6.67 -2.42
N LEU A 38 3.01 5.70 -1.51
CA LEU A 38 4.26 5.11 -1.01
C LEU A 38 4.98 4.27 -2.07
N THR A 39 4.24 3.63 -2.98
CA THR A 39 4.83 2.92 -4.12
C THR A 39 5.53 3.89 -5.07
N PHE A 40 4.90 5.00 -5.45
CA PHE A 40 5.54 6.04 -6.27
C PHE A 40 6.77 6.63 -5.57
N TYR A 41 6.70 6.82 -4.26
CA TYR A 41 7.84 7.27 -3.46
C TYR A 41 8.99 6.24 -3.46
N LEU A 42 8.68 4.95 -3.34
CA LEU A 42 9.64 3.86 -3.44
C LEU A 42 10.31 3.81 -4.82
N ILE A 43 9.52 3.92 -5.90
CA ILE A 43 10.05 3.96 -7.28
C ILE A 43 11.00 5.14 -7.46
N LYS A 44 10.61 6.32 -6.96
CA LYS A 44 11.47 7.50 -6.97
C LYS A 44 12.78 7.26 -6.22
N LYS A 45 12.73 6.67 -5.02
CA LYS A 45 13.93 6.33 -4.25
C LYS A 45 14.83 5.34 -4.98
N LEU A 46 14.26 4.30 -5.60
CA LEU A 46 15.01 3.33 -6.40
C LEU A 46 15.69 3.99 -7.60
N TRP A 47 15.02 4.91 -8.28
CA TRP A 47 15.60 5.66 -9.40
C TRP A 47 16.76 6.54 -8.94
N GLN A 48 16.64 7.17 -7.76
CA GLN A 48 17.65 8.05 -7.19
C GLN A 48 18.80 7.29 -6.49
N GLN A 49 18.70 5.98 -6.38
CA GLN A 49 19.69 5.15 -5.71
C GLN A 49 20.92 5.00 -6.61
N THR A 50 22.04 5.57 -6.16
CA THR A 50 23.34 5.51 -6.83
C THR A 50 24.26 4.56 -6.06
N SER A 51 25.42 4.20 -6.64
CA SER A 51 26.45 3.39 -5.98
C SER A 51 26.94 3.99 -4.64
N ASP A 52 26.81 5.31 -4.47
CA ASP A 52 27.23 6.04 -3.26
C ASP A 52 26.14 6.09 -2.17
N THR A 53 24.95 5.50 -2.40
CA THR A 53 23.89 5.50 -1.39
C THR A 53 24.30 4.65 -0.18
N PRO A 54 24.15 5.15 1.06
CA PRO A 54 24.49 4.42 2.27
C PRO A 54 23.83 3.03 2.31
N PRO A 55 24.51 1.97 2.80
CA PRO A 55 23.95 0.63 2.87
C PRO A 55 22.61 0.55 3.62
N GLU A 56 22.44 1.39 4.64
CA GLU A 56 21.23 1.50 5.46
C GLU A 56 20.04 2.10 4.69
N GLU A 57 20.31 2.94 3.69
CA GLU A 57 19.27 3.56 2.85
C GLU A 57 18.98 2.76 1.58
N ARG A 58 19.77 1.71 1.32
CA ARG A 58 19.71 0.95 0.09
C ARG A 58 18.50 0.01 0.10
N ILE A 59 17.55 0.28 -0.78
CA ILE A 59 16.36 -0.54 -0.95
C ILE A 59 16.73 -1.76 -1.80
N ARG A 60 16.42 -2.95 -1.30
CA ARG A 60 16.50 -4.21 -2.03
C ARG A 60 15.14 -4.89 -2.01
N ILE A 61 14.55 -5.08 -3.19
CA ILE A 61 13.28 -5.80 -3.33
C ILE A 61 13.59 -7.30 -3.34
N PRO A 62 13.13 -8.08 -2.35
CA PRO A 62 13.36 -9.53 -2.31
C PRO A 62 12.56 -10.23 -3.41
N ILE A 63 13.02 -11.42 -3.82
CA ILE A 63 12.39 -12.16 -4.92
C ILE A 63 10.93 -12.53 -4.65
N GLY A 64 10.55 -12.73 -3.38
CA GLY A 64 9.16 -13.00 -3.00
C GLY A 64 8.21 -11.84 -3.33
N VAL A 65 8.67 -10.59 -3.24
CA VAL A 65 7.87 -9.41 -3.63
C VAL A 65 7.71 -9.35 -5.15
N TRP A 66 8.75 -9.71 -5.91
CA TRP A 66 8.67 -9.83 -7.36
C TRP A 66 7.64 -10.87 -7.80
N VAL A 67 7.57 -12.01 -7.12
CA VAL A 67 6.54 -13.03 -7.39
C VAL A 67 5.14 -12.43 -7.22
N TRP A 68 4.89 -11.72 -6.13
CA TRP A 68 3.61 -11.04 -5.91
C TRP A 68 3.26 -10.04 -7.01
N ILE A 69 4.23 -9.21 -7.43
CA ILE A 69 4.05 -8.25 -8.53
C ILE A 69 3.65 -8.99 -9.80
N VAL A 70 4.39 -10.03 -10.19
CA VAL A 70 4.12 -10.81 -11.41
C VAL A 70 2.74 -11.47 -11.33
N CYS A 71 2.40 -12.14 -10.22
CA CYS A 71 1.11 -12.80 -10.05
C CYS A 71 -0.06 -11.82 -10.17
N ILE A 72 0.02 -10.67 -9.50
CA ILE A 72 -1.03 -9.66 -9.56
C ILE A 72 -1.11 -9.02 -10.96
N SER A 73 0.02 -8.79 -11.64
CA SER A 73 0.02 -8.33 -13.03
C SER A 73 -0.68 -9.29 -13.98
N VAL A 74 -0.48 -10.60 -13.82
CA VAL A 74 -1.17 -11.64 -14.61
C VAL A 74 -2.68 -11.60 -14.38
N ILE A 75 -3.13 -11.44 -13.13
CA ILE A 75 -4.56 -11.27 -12.83
C ILE A 75 -5.13 -10.01 -13.50
N GLY A 76 -4.38 -8.91 -13.49
CA GLY A 76 -4.76 -7.67 -14.17
C GLY A 76 -4.89 -7.84 -15.68
N LEU A 77 -3.97 -8.58 -16.32
CA LEU A 77 -4.03 -8.91 -17.73
C LEU A 77 -5.24 -9.81 -18.05
N ALA A 78 -5.48 -10.84 -17.24
CA ALA A 78 -6.63 -11.74 -17.38
C ALA A 78 -7.96 -10.98 -17.28
N LEU A 79 -8.06 -9.99 -16.39
CA LEU A 79 -9.22 -9.12 -16.29
C LEU A 79 -9.47 -8.34 -17.59
N VAL A 80 -8.42 -7.75 -18.17
CA VAL A 80 -8.54 -6.99 -19.43
C VAL A 80 -8.92 -7.91 -20.58
N VAL A 81 -8.28 -9.07 -20.71
CA VAL A 81 -8.59 -10.06 -21.75
C VAL A 81 -10.03 -10.57 -21.63
N GLY A 82 -10.47 -10.94 -20.42
CA GLY A 82 -11.85 -11.37 -20.18
C GLY A 82 -12.87 -10.27 -20.50
N HIS A 83 -12.53 -9.01 -20.24
CA HIS A 83 -13.38 -7.88 -20.60
C HIS A 83 -13.52 -7.71 -22.13
N LEU A 84 -12.43 -7.91 -22.86
CA LEU A 84 -12.43 -7.84 -24.33
C LEU A 84 -13.23 -9.00 -24.94
N ASP A 85 -13.07 -10.21 -24.40
CA ASP A 85 -13.77 -11.42 -24.85
C ASP A 85 -15.29 -11.32 -24.66
N TRP A 86 -15.75 -10.78 -23.53
CA TRP A 86 -17.18 -10.57 -23.25
C TRP A 86 -17.77 -9.32 -23.94
N GLY A 87 -17.01 -8.65 -24.80
CA GLY A 87 -17.48 -7.52 -25.60
C GLY A 87 -17.79 -6.26 -24.80
N PHE A 88 -17.18 -6.07 -23.62
CA PHE A 88 -17.36 -4.83 -22.86
C PHE A 88 -16.71 -3.64 -23.58
N SER A 89 -17.34 -2.47 -23.50
CA SER A 89 -16.76 -1.24 -24.05
C SER A 89 -15.48 -0.85 -23.30
N THR A 90 -14.54 -0.22 -24.01
CA THR A 90 -13.25 0.22 -23.47
C THR A 90 -13.39 1.05 -22.20
N VAL A 91 -14.45 1.88 -22.12
CA VAL A 91 -14.76 2.70 -20.94
C VAL A 91 -15.09 1.84 -19.71
N LYS A 92 -15.85 0.74 -19.88
CA LYS A 92 -16.17 -0.19 -18.79
C LYS A 92 -14.93 -0.93 -18.33
N THR A 93 -14.05 -1.33 -19.25
CA THR A 93 -12.77 -2.00 -18.93
C THR A 93 -11.85 -1.09 -18.13
N ILE A 94 -11.69 0.18 -18.54
CA ILE A 94 -10.89 1.16 -17.79
C ILE A 94 -11.48 1.40 -16.40
N LYS A 95 -12.80 1.58 -16.29
CA LYS A 95 -13.45 1.76 -14.98
C LYS A 95 -13.28 0.55 -14.07
N SER A 96 -13.43 -0.66 -14.60
CA SER A 96 -13.21 -1.91 -13.87
C SER A 96 -11.77 -2.04 -13.41
N PHE A 97 -10.81 -1.77 -14.29
CA PHE A 97 -9.39 -1.84 -13.99
C PHE A 97 -9.00 -0.83 -12.89
N ILE A 98 -9.43 0.42 -12.99
CA ILE A 98 -9.08 1.45 -12.01
C ILE A 98 -9.82 1.25 -10.68
N ASN A 99 -11.14 1.05 -10.71
CA ASN A 99 -11.93 1.02 -9.48
C ASN A 99 -11.91 -0.34 -8.79
N SER A 100 -11.84 -1.45 -9.54
CA SER A 100 -11.78 -2.79 -8.96
C SER A 100 -10.33 -3.21 -8.80
N PHE A 101 -9.59 -3.37 -9.90
CA PHE A 101 -8.27 -3.98 -9.83
C PHE A 101 -7.23 -3.13 -9.08
N LEU A 102 -7.01 -1.87 -9.46
CA LEU A 102 -6.00 -1.01 -8.83
C LEU A 102 -6.31 -0.64 -7.38
N ARG A 103 -7.60 -0.67 -7.00
CA ARG A 103 -8.06 -0.29 -5.67
C ARG A 103 -8.07 -1.48 -4.69
N THR A 104 -8.13 -2.72 -5.16
CA THR A 104 -8.22 -3.90 -4.29
C THR A 104 -7.09 -4.88 -4.57
N TRP A 105 -7.11 -5.57 -5.71
CA TRP A 105 -6.17 -6.64 -6.05
C TRP A 105 -4.72 -6.16 -6.15
N ALA A 106 -4.50 -4.99 -6.74
CA ALA A 106 -3.16 -4.40 -6.83
C ALA A 106 -2.52 -4.22 -5.45
N LEU A 107 -3.31 -3.92 -4.42
CA LEU A 107 -2.82 -3.67 -3.07
C LEU A 107 -2.11 -4.89 -2.47
N LEU A 108 -2.49 -6.10 -2.87
CA LEU A 108 -1.84 -7.33 -2.41
C LEU A 108 -0.35 -7.40 -2.82
N ALA A 109 0.01 -6.82 -3.97
CA ALA A 109 1.42 -6.68 -4.37
C ALA A 109 2.05 -5.39 -3.85
N LEU A 110 1.28 -4.30 -3.76
CA LEU A 110 1.82 -3.01 -3.31
C LEU A 110 2.18 -3.01 -1.82
N PHE A 111 1.40 -3.65 -0.95
CA PHE A 111 1.70 -3.67 0.48
C PHE A 111 3.05 -4.37 0.81
N PRO A 112 3.35 -5.56 0.25
CA PRO A 112 4.68 -6.15 0.37
C PRO A 112 5.79 -5.27 -0.23
N LEU A 113 5.50 -4.60 -1.35
CA LEU A 113 6.47 -3.72 -2.00
C LEU A 113 6.82 -2.49 -1.14
N ILE A 114 5.83 -1.77 -0.63
CA ILE A 114 6.08 -0.63 0.28
C ILE A 114 6.72 -1.09 1.59
N GLY A 115 6.59 -2.37 1.97
CA GLY A 115 7.31 -2.94 3.11
C GLY A 115 8.84 -2.98 2.92
N CYS A 116 9.33 -2.81 1.69
CA CYS A 116 10.76 -2.67 1.40
C CYS A 116 11.31 -1.26 1.69
N LEU A 117 10.44 -0.31 2.05
CA LEU A 117 10.84 1.01 2.53
C LEU A 117 11.49 0.92 3.92
N ASN A 118 12.23 1.96 4.29
CA ASN A 118 12.94 2.01 5.57
C ASN A 118 11.98 2.45 6.70
N ILE A 119 11.04 1.55 7.01
CA ILE A 119 10.04 1.71 8.04
C ILE A 119 10.43 0.84 9.23
N ARG A 120 10.77 1.46 10.35
CA ARG A 120 11.14 0.72 11.57
C ARG A 120 9.93 -0.04 12.13
N PRO A 121 10.03 -1.36 12.37
CA PRO A 121 8.93 -2.15 12.93
C PRO A 121 8.40 -1.60 14.26
N GLN A 122 9.27 -0.98 15.07
CA GLN A 122 8.92 -0.41 16.36
C GLN A 122 7.87 0.71 16.25
N ILE A 123 7.85 1.47 15.14
CA ILE A 123 6.84 2.50 14.90
C ILE A 123 5.47 1.88 14.62
N ILE A 124 5.43 0.78 13.86
CA ILE A 124 4.21 0.04 13.57
C ILE A 124 3.63 -0.53 14.87
N TYR A 125 4.48 -1.16 15.71
CA TYR A 125 4.05 -1.69 17.01
C TYR A 125 3.45 -0.61 17.90
N ARG A 126 4.10 0.56 17.97
CA ARG A 126 3.57 1.70 18.75
C ARG A 126 2.23 2.18 18.21
N ALA A 127 2.08 2.30 16.89
CA ALA A 127 0.83 2.73 16.28
C ALA A 127 -0.30 1.74 16.59
N ILE A 128 -0.02 0.44 16.51
CA ILE A 128 -0.97 -0.62 16.83
C ILE A 128 -1.36 -0.56 18.31
N SER A 129 -0.43 -0.39 19.25
CA SER A 129 -0.79 -0.27 20.68
C SER A 129 -1.73 0.91 20.95
N ILE A 130 -1.54 2.04 20.27
CA ILE A 130 -2.45 3.19 20.36
C ILE A 130 -3.83 2.83 19.78
N LEU A 131 -3.85 2.17 18.62
CA LEU A 131 -5.09 1.72 17.99
C LEU A 131 -5.84 0.70 18.87
N SER A 132 -5.13 -0.22 19.53
CA SER A 132 -5.71 -1.16 20.49
C SER A 132 -6.31 -0.44 21.69
N LEU A 133 -5.67 0.62 22.20
CA LEU A 133 -6.26 1.46 23.24
C LEU A 133 -7.53 2.16 22.76
N GLN A 134 -7.52 2.73 21.54
CA GLN A 134 -8.72 3.31 20.93
C GLN A 134 -9.85 2.27 20.80
N THR A 135 -9.49 1.05 20.41
CA THR A 135 -10.43 -0.09 20.31
C THR A 135 -11.08 -0.37 21.65
N LEU A 136 -10.30 -0.46 22.72
CA LEU A 136 -10.80 -0.73 24.07
C LEU A 136 -11.75 0.39 24.58
N ILE A 137 -11.49 1.64 24.19
CA ILE A 137 -12.34 2.78 24.57
C ILE A 137 -13.65 2.81 23.77
N LEU A 138 -13.60 2.54 22.46
CA LEU A 138 -14.76 2.63 21.56
C LEU A 138 -15.65 1.40 21.59
N VAL A 139 -15.05 0.22 21.82
CA VAL A 139 -15.73 -1.06 21.95
C VAL A 139 -15.30 -1.68 23.28
N PRO A 140 -15.73 -1.11 24.42
CA PRO A 140 -15.57 -1.76 25.70
C PRO A 140 -16.53 -2.96 25.70
N ILE A 141 -15.96 -4.17 25.58
CA ILE A 141 -16.67 -5.42 25.83
C ILE A 141 -17.15 -5.44 27.28
#